data_AF-A0A401ISE2-F1
#
_entry.id   AF-A0A401ISE2-F1
#
_cell.length_a   1.000
_cell.length_b   1.000
_cell.length_c   1.000
_cell.angle_alpha   90.00
_cell.angle_beta   90.00
_cell.angle_gamma   90.00
#
_symmetry.space_group_name_H-M   'P 1'
#
loop_
_entity.id
_entity.type
_entity.pdbx_description
1 polymer ?
#
loop_
_entity_poly.entity_id
_entity_poly.type
_entity_poly.pdbx_seq_one_letter_code
_entity_poly.pdbx_strand_id
1 'polypeptide(L)' 'MYDGGNFFESFLKDKEAKQKVQKILQQAQIQGQIVDFSVQREFGNAFYYVTIKDHAGNLSRYRVDLDQEELS' A
#
# COMPACT_ATOMS: atom_id res chain seq x y z
N MET A 1 22.44 16.96 16.04
CA MET A 1 21.77 17.53 14.86
C MET A 1 20.80 16.47 14.38
N TYR A 2 19.50 16.70 14.55
CA TYR A 2 18.49 15.75 14.07
C TYR A 2 18.42 15.86 12.55
N ASP A 3 18.76 14.75 11.91
CA ASP A 3 18.79 14.56 10.47
C ASP A 3 17.37 14.68 9.90
N GLY A 4 16.98 15.90 9.52
CA GLY A 4 15.66 16.23 8.99
C GLY A 4 15.44 15.75 7.54
N GLY A 5 16.42 15.09 6.92
CA GLY A 5 16.33 14.57 5.55
C GLY A 5 15.57 13.25 5.45
N ASN A 6 15.74 12.37 6.43
CA ASN A 6 15.20 11.00 6.36
C ASN A 6 13.67 10.89 6.56
N PHE A 7 13.03 11.84 7.25
CA PHE A 7 11.59 11.80 7.48
C PHE A 7 10.76 12.18 6.24
N PHE A 8 11.19 13.19 5.49
CA PHE A 8 10.48 13.64 4.30
C PHE A 8 10.54 12.61 3.17
N GLU A 9 11.70 11.97 2.98
CA GLU A 9 11.85 10.91 1.99
C GLU A 9 11.00 9.67 2.31
N SER A 10 10.88 9.30 3.58
CA SER A 10 10.01 8.19 3.99
C SER A 10 8.53 8.53 3.78
N PHE A 11 8.10 9.76 4.13
CA PHE A 11 6.73 10.22 3.90
C PHE A 11 6.35 10.30 2.41
N LEU A 12 7.27 10.75 1.56
CA LEU A 12 7.06 10.82 0.11
C LEU A 12 6.95 9.42 -0.50
N LYS A 13 7.81 8.48 -0.07
CA LYS A 13 7.76 7.08 -0.50
C LYS A 13 6.46 6.38 -0.08
N ASP A 14 5.98 6.63 1.14
CA ASP A 14 4.69 6.10 1.60
C ASP A 14 3.52 6.67 0.78
N LYS A 15 3.57 7.96 0.42
CA LYS A 15 2.53 8.59 -0.41
C LYS A 15 2.52 8.08 -1.86
N GLU A 16 3.69 7.86 -2.46
CA GLU A 16 3.80 7.28 -3.80
C GLU A 16 3.34 5.82 -3.81
N ALA A 17 3.79 5.02 -2.84
CA ALA A 17 3.37 3.62 -2.71
C ALA A 17 1.85 3.51 -2.55
N LYS A 18 1.25 4.34 -1.68
CA LYS A 18 -0.20 4.35 -1.47
C LYS A 18 -0.99 4.74 -2.73
N GLN A 19 -0.48 5.68 -3.53
CA GLN A 19 -1.08 6.03 -4.82
C GLN A 19 -1.03 4.88 -5.82
N LYS A 20 0.12 4.20 -5.95
CA LYS A 20 0.26 3.03 -6.82
C LYS A 20 -0.68 1.90 -6.39
N VAL A 21 -0.69 1.58 -5.10
CA VAL A 21 -1.60 0.59 -4.53
C VAL A 21 -3.06 0.94 -4.83
N GLN A 22 -3.46 2.19 -4.65
CA GLN A 22 -4.83 2.61 -4.94
C GLN A 22 -5.18 2.44 -6.42
N LYS A 23 -4.25 2.72 -7.33
CA LYS A 23 -4.44 2.50 -8.77
C LYS A 23 -4.63 1.01 -9.09
N ILE A 24 -3.81 0.14 -8.51
CA ILE A 24 -3.90 -1.32 -8.70
C ILE A 24 -5.24 -1.85 -8.19
N LEU A 25 -5.66 -1.41 -6.99
CA LEU A 25 -6.98 -1.76 -6.44
C LEU A 25 -8.12 -1.31 -7.36
N GLN A 26 -8.03 -0.09 -7.92
CA GLN A 26 -9.01 0.42 -8.88
C GLN A 26 -9.04 -0.39 -10.18
N GLN A 27 -7.88 -0.77 -10.73
CA GLN A 27 -7.78 -1.62 -11.92
C GLN A 27 -8.40 -3.00 -11.69
N ALA A 28 -8.24 -3.54 -10.48
CA ALA A 28 -8.87 -4.77 -10.03
C ALA A 28 -10.35 -4.62 -9.62
N GLN A 29 -10.95 -3.43 -9.82
CA GLN A 29 -12.33 -3.12 -9.45
C GLN A 29 -12.64 -3.29 -7.95
N ILE A 30 -11.62 -3.24 -7.08
CA ILE A 30 -11.81 -3.28 -5.64
C ILE A 30 -12.27 -1.90 -5.17
N GLN A 31 -13.48 -1.86 -4.64
CA GLN A 31 -14.09 -0.65 -4.10
C GLN A 31 -14.09 -0.70 -2.58
N GLY A 32 -13.65 0.39 -1.94
CA GLY A 32 -13.66 0.53 -0.49
C GLY A 32 -12.61 1.50 0.02
N GLN A 33 -12.55 1.62 1.35
CA GLN A 33 -11.59 2.48 2.03
C GLN A 33 -10.39 1.67 2.52
N ILE A 34 -9.17 2.14 2.22
CA ILE A 34 -7.96 1.62 2.86
C ILE A 34 -7.99 2.02 4.34
N VAL A 35 -8.12 1.02 5.22
CA VAL A 35 -8.13 1.21 6.68
C VAL A 35 -6.81 0.82 7.32
N ASP A 36 -6.03 -0.04 6.65
CA ASP A 36 -4.67 -0.41 7.07
C ASP A 36 -3.76 -0.54 5.85
N PHE A 37 -2.52 -0.10 6.00
CA PHE A 37 -1.47 -0.18 5.00
C PHE A 37 -0.17 -0.52 5.70
N SER A 38 0.40 -1.68 5.39
CA SER A 38 1.64 -2.16 5.97
C SER A 38 2.58 -2.66 4.89
N VAL A 39 3.89 -2.45 5.09
CA VAL A 39 4.92 -2.99 4.21
C VAL A 39 5.73 -4.03 4.99
N GLN A 40 5.93 -5.20 4.40
CA GLN A 40 6.84 -6.22 4.91
C GLN A 40 7.96 -6.42 3.91
N ARG A 41 9.21 -6.37 4.38
CA ARG A 41 10.36 -6.65 3.55
C ARG A 41 10.85 -8.06 3.86
N GLU A 42 10.71 -8.96 2.90
CA GLU A 42 11.18 -10.34 2.99
C GLU A 42 12.18 -10.62 1.87
N PHE A 43 13.38 -11.12 2.23
CA PHE A 43 14.43 -11.50 1.29
C PHE A 43 14.84 -10.41 0.27
N GLY A 44 14.71 -9.13 0.64
CA GLY A 44 15.02 -7.98 -0.22
C GLY A 44 13.84 -7.47 -1.05
N ASN A 45 12.71 -8.18 -1.07
CA ASN A 45 11.48 -7.76 -1.74
C ASN A 45 10.55 -7.04 -0.77
N ALA A 46 9.88 -5.98 -1.22
CA ALA A 46 8.89 -5.25 -0.43
C ALA A 46 7.47 -5.69 -0.81
N PHE A 47 6.80 -6.38 0.11
CA PHE A 47 5.41 -6.78 -0.03
C PHE A 47 4.50 -5.77 0.68
N TYR A 48 3.58 -5.20 -0.06
CA TYR A 48 2.61 -4.24 0.47
C TYR A 48 1.32 -4.97 0.80
N TYR A 49 0.86 -4.85 2.04
CA TYR A 49 -0.38 -5.42 2.51
C TYR A 49 -1.37 -4.29 2.79
N VAL A 50 -2.55 -4.37 2.19
CA VAL A 50 -3.62 -3.40 2.38
C VAL A 50 -4.88 -4.05 2.87
N THR A 51 -5.49 -3.46 3.89
CA THR A 51 -6.83 -3.86 4.33
C THR A 51 -7.83 -2.84 3.82
N ILE A 52 -8.79 -3.32 3.04
CA ILE A 52 -9.88 -2.54 2.48
C ILE A 52 -11.15 -2.86 3.26
N LYS A 53 -11.86 -1.80 3.66
CA LYS A 53 -13.22 -1.89 4.17
C LYS A 53 -14.20 -1.55 3.05
N ASP A 54 -15.04 -2.50 2.68
CA ASP A 54 -16.09 -2.27 1.67
C ASP A 54 -17.26 -1.46 2.24
N HIS A 55 -18.23 -1.11 1.39
CA HIS A 55 -19.43 -0.35 1.78
C HIS A 55 -20.37 -1.13 2.72
N ALA A 56 -20.33 -2.47 2.70
CA ALA A 56 -21.07 -3.32 3.63
C ALA A 56 -20.36 -3.45 4.99
N GLY A 57 -19.14 -2.93 5.10
CA GLY A 57 -18.31 -2.95 6.29
C GLY A 57 -17.41 -4.18 6.41
N ASN A 58 -17.35 -5.05 5.41
CA ASN A 58 -16.45 -6.20 5.43
C ASN A 58 -15.01 -5.74 5.24
N LEU A 59 -14.09 -6.45 5.89
CA LEU A 59 -12.65 -6.22 5.77
C LEU A 59 -12.04 -7.30 4.89
N SER A 60 -11.31 -6.88 3.85
CA SER A 60 -10.55 -7.77 2.98
C SER A 60 -9.10 -7.30 2.92
N ARG A 61 -8.17 -8.23 3.10
CA ARG A 61 -6.74 -7.95 3.04
C ARG A 61 -6.19 -8.41 1.69
N TYR A 62 -5.47 -7.53 1.01
CA TYR A 62 -4.84 -7.78 -0.28
C TYR A 62 -3.33 -7.63 -0.15
N ARG A 63 -2.59 -8.50 -0.85
CA ARG A 63 -1.17 -8.31 -1.09
C ARG A 63 -1.02 -7.61 -2.44
N VAL A 64 -0.22 -6.55 -2.46
CA VAL A 64 0.02 -5.73 -3.65
C VAL A 64 1.50 -5.79 -3.96
N ASP A 65 1.82 -6.20 -5.18
CA ASP A 65 3.15 -6.16 -5.72
C ASP A 65 3.31 -4.86 -6.52
N LEU A 66 4.17 -3.95 -6.04
CA LEU A 66 4.40 -2.67 -6.72
C LEU A 66 5.37 -2.77 -7.90
N ASP A 67 6.14 -3.85 -8.01
CA ASP A 67 7.06 -4.10 -9.13
C ASP A 67 6.30 -4.67 -10.32
N GLN A 68 5.32 -5.54 -10.07
CA GLN A 68 4.45 -6.11 -11.12
C GLN A 68 3.15 -5.29 -11.36
N GLU A 69 2.87 -4.29 -10.51
CA GLU A 69 1.63 -3.50 -10.55
C GLU A 69 0.35 -4.35 -10.50
N GLU A 70 0.35 -5.44 -9.73
CA GLU A 70 -0.76 -6.40 -9.65
C GLU A 70 -1.10 -6.83 -8.21
N LEU A 71 -2.28 -7.44 -8.06
CA LEU A 71 -2.67 -8.13 -6.83
C LEU A 71 -2.09 -9.55 -6.87
N SER A 72 -1.44 -9.92 -5.76
CA SER A 72 -0.80 -11.23 -5.62
C SER A 72 -1.46 -12.09 -4.54
#